data_AF-A0AAU9XI62-F1
#
_entry.id   AF-A0AAU9XI62-F1
#
_cell.length_a   1.000
_cell.length_b   1.000
_cell.length_c   1.000
_cell.angle_alpha   90.00
_cell.angle_beta   90.00
_cell.angle_gamma   90.00
#
_symmetry.space_group_name_H-M   'P 1'
#
loop_
_entity.id
_entity.type
_entity.pdbx_description
1 polymer ?
#
loop_
_entity_poly.entity_id
_entity_poly.type
_entity_poly.pdbx_seq_one_letter_code
_entity_poly.pdbx_strand_id
1 'polypeptide(L)'
;MSAIEYSSLLFEVSQRLDELNMLKKLLFMCRKKLPRGSNIENALALFQTLEEQNYLGTDRLKLVKELLEEVGEWSLLEKVKTFEIKRKKYKALLEKARCALDELNDLERLITICKGKISEEREENIQDVQSLLQRLEDEEILGISCLDILKDLLAITEKGDLLQEVEKFEERRNREAKFKSQKGELEAAFLFL
;
A
#
# COMPACT_ATOMS: atom_id res chain seq x y z
N MET A 1 1.32 -1.53 -2.40
CA MET A 1 -0.12 -1.75 -2.59
C MET A 1 -0.71 -0.48 -3.12
N SER A 2 -1.74 -0.58 -3.96
CA SER A 2 -2.53 0.60 -4.32
C SER A 2 -3.36 1.09 -3.13
N ALA A 3 -3.86 2.32 -3.21
CA ALA A 3 -4.86 2.82 -2.26
C ALA A 3 -6.07 1.88 -2.19
N ILE A 4 -6.48 1.32 -3.34
CA ILE A 4 -7.61 0.38 -3.44
C ILE A 4 -7.35 -0.91 -2.63
N GLU A 5 -6.17 -1.52 -2.76
CA GLU A 5 -5.86 -2.75 -2.01
C GLU A 5 -5.86 -2.53 -0.49
N TYR A 6 -5.37 -1.38 -0.05
CA TYR A 6 -5.40 -0.98 1.35
C TYR A 6 -6.84 -0.76 1.84
N SER A 7 -7.64 0.02 1.10
CA SER A 7 -9.04 0.28 1.43
C SER A 7 -9.87 -1.01 1.47
N SER A 8 -9.62 -1.94 0.54
CA SER A 8 -10.27 -3.24 0.51
C SER A 8 -9.93 -4.08 1.73
N LEU A 9 -8.65 -4.15 2.13
CA LEU A 9 -8.23 -4.84 3.35
C LEU A 9 -8.89 -4.23 4.59
N LEU A 10 -8.90 -2.91 4.69
CA LEU A 10 -9.45 -2.21 5.85
C LEU A 10 -10.97 -2.40 5.94
N PHE A 11 -11.65 -2.40 4.80
CA PHE A 11 -13.06 -2.70 4.70
C PHE A 11 -13.36 -4.14 5.16
N GLU A 12 -12.62 -5.14 4.67
CA GLU A 12 -12.78 -6.53 5.10
C GLU A 12 -12.63 -6.68 6.61
N VAL A 13 -11.60 -6.04 7.19
CA VAL A 13 -11.39 -6.02 8.64
C VAL A 13 -12.57 -5.37 9.37
N SER A 14 -13.05 -4.23 8.86
CA SER A 14 -14.17 -3.52 9.48
C SER A 14 -15.45 -4.35 9.50
N GLN A 15 -15.80 -4.99 8.38
CA GLN A 15 -16.99 -5.84 8.27
C GLN A 15 -16.94 -6.99 9.27
N ARG A 16 -15.78 -7.66 9.35
CA ARG A 16 -15.61 -8.77 10.28
C ARG A 16 -15.75 -8.34 11.74
N LEU A 17 -15.22 -7.18 12.10
CA LEU A 17 -15.31 -6.66 13.47
C LEU A 17 -16.74 -6.27 13.86
N ASP A 18 -17.52 -5.76 12.88
CA ASP A 18 -18.94 -5.47 13.07
C ASP A 18 -19.76 -6.76 13.21
N GLU A 19 -19.49 -7.81 12.40
CA GLU A 19 -20.12 -9.14 12.54
C GLU A 19 -19.91 -9.75 13.94
N LEU A 20 -18.72 -9.55 14.50
CA LEU A 20 -18.38 -10.02 15.85
C LEU A 20 -18.96 -9.12 16.97
N ASN A 21 -19.65 -8.03 16.62
CA ASN A 21 -20.20 -7.05 17.56
C ASN A 21 -19.13 -6.44 18.50
N MET A 22 -17.91 -6.24 18.00
CA MET A 22 -16.76 -5.81 18.82
C MET A 22 -16.67 -4.30 19.03
N LEU A 23 -17.55 -3.50 18.42
CA LEU A 23 -17.47 -2.04 18.39
C LEU A 23 -17.23 -1.40 19.78
N LYS A 24 -18.01 -1.79 20.80
CA LYS A 24 -17.84 -1.25 22.16
C LYS A 24 -16.45 -1.52 22.74
N LYS A 25 -15.91 -2.73 22.53
CA LYS A 25 -14.56 -3.11 22.96
C LYS A 25 -13.51 -2.30 22.20
N LEU A 26 -13.65 -2.17 20.88
CA LEU A 26 -12.74 -1.40 20.02
C LEU A 26 -12.70 0.08 20.42
N LEU A 27 -13.86 0.71 20.63
CA LEU A 27 -13.95 2.10 21.09
C LEU A 27 -13.23 2.29 22.43
N PHE A 28 -13.39 1.34 23.36
CA PHE A 28 -12.70 1.40 24.64
C PHE A 28 -11.17 1.29 24.49
N MET A 29 -10.68 0.39 23.64
CA MET A 29 -9.25 0.23 23.36
C MET A 29 -8.67 1.48 22.67
N CYS A 30 -9.44 2.10 21.77
CA CYS A 30 -9.03 3.28 21.00
C CYS A 30 -9.30 4.62 21.71
N ARG A 31 -9.98 4.66 22.87
CA ARG A 31 -10.48 5.89 23.52
C ARG A 31 -9.47 7.05 23.66
N LYS A 32 -8.17 6.77 23.81
CA LYS A 32 -7.11 7.79 23.94
C LYS A 32 -6.67 8.40 22.60
N LYS A 33 -7.09 7.79 21.49
CA LYS A 33 -6.74 8.14 20.10
C LYS A 33 -7.92 8.79 19.36
N LEU A 34 -9.08 8.87 20.00
CA LEU A 34 -10.30 9.40 19.40
C LEU A 34 -10.55 10.83 19.88
N PRO A 35 -11.05 11.71 18.99
CA PRO A 35 -11.56 13.01 19.40
C PRO A 35 -12.68 12.89 20.45
N ARG A 36 -12.82 13.89 21.31
CA ARG A 36 -13.94 13.94 22.26
C ARG A 36 -15.24 14.16 21.50
N GLY A 37 -16.26 13.38 21.82
CA GLY A 37 -17.60 13.52 21.21
C GLY A 37 -17.74 12.91 19.82
N SER A 38 -16.76 12.12 19.34
CA SER A 38 -16.91 11.35 18.10
C SER A 38 -18.11 10.41 18.18
N ASN A 39 -19.03 10.53 17.24
CA ASN A 39 -20.14 9.59 17.05
C ASN A 39 -19.70 8.50 16.09
N ILE A 40 -19.27 7.35 16.64
CA ILE A 40 -18.74 6.23 15.86
C ILE A 40 -19.73 5.07 15.95
N GLU A 41 -20.39 4.78 14.83
CA GLU A 41 -21.52 3.85 14.76
C GLU A 41 -21.13 2.44 14.30
N ASN A 42 -19.95 2.28 13.69
CA ASN A 42 -19.44 1.00 13.20
C ASN A 42 -17.90 1.00 13.13
N ALA A 43 -17.30 -0.17 12.90
CA ALA A 43 -15.85 -0.34 12.85
C ALA A 43 -15.20 0.43 11.69
N LEU A 44 -15.91 0.62 10.56
CA LEU A 44 -15.40 1.39 9.44
C LEU A 44 -15.21 2.87 9.80
N ALA A 45 -16.22 3.49 10.42
CA ALA A 45 -16.15 4.87 10.90
C ALA A 45 -15.06 5.05 11.97
N LEU A 46 -14.83 4.03 12.80
CA LEU A 46 -13.71 4.01 13.74
C LEU A 46 -12.37 4.10 13.00
N PHE A 47 -12.18 3.29 11.97
CA PHE A 47 -10.93 3.28 11.20
C PHE A 47 -10.71 4.58 10.43
N GLN A 48 -11.74 5.12 9.78
CA GLN A 48 -11.65 6.44 9.12
C GLN A 48 -11.22 7.53 10.11
N THR A 49 -11.83 7.56 11.30
CA THR A 49 -11.44 8.51 12.35
C THR A 49 -9.97 8.32 12.75
N LEU A 50 -9.49 7.07 12.87
CA LEU A 50 -8.09 6.79 13.21
C LEU A 50 -7.11 7.19 12.09
N GLU A 51 -7.53 7.13 10.83
CA GLU A 51 -6.75 7.64 9.69
C GLU A 51 -6.65 9.16 9.71
N GLU A 52 -7.76 9.86 9.95
CA GLU A 52 -7.79 11.32 10.13
C GLU A 52 -6.88 11.78 11.28
N GLN A 53 -6.85 11.01 12.36
CA GLN A 53 -5.98 11.26 13.51
C GLN A 53 -4.53 10.72 13.32
N ASN A 54 -4.18 10.24 12.13
CA ASN A 54 -2.87 9.69 11.77
C ASN A 54 -2.39 8.48 12.61
N TYR A 55 -3.29 7.80 13.30
CA TYR A 55 -2.98 6.54 14.01
C TYR A 55 -3.06 5.31 13.10
N LEU A 56 -3.68 5.46 11.94
CA LEU A 56 -3.85 4.43 10.92
C LEU A 56 -3.47 4.99 9.54
N GLY A 57 -3.20 4.10 8.59
CA GLY A 57 -2.83 4.41 7.22
C GLY A 57 -2.10 3.23 6.57
N THR A 58 -1.89 3.32 5.25
CA THR A 58 -1.25 2.28 4.42
C THR A 58 0.09 1.81 4.98
N ASP A 59 0.88 2.73 5.54
CA ASP A 59 2.20 2.46 6.13
C ASP A 59 2.17 2.38 7.67
N ARG A 60 0.99 2.47 8.30
CA ARG A 60 0.77 2.52 9.76
C ARG A 60 -0.25 1.49 10.23
N LEU A 61 0.13 0.21 10.15
CA LEU A 61 -0.78 -0.92 10.43
C LEU A 61 -0.65 -1.49 11.85
N LYS A 62 0.18 -0.90 12.71
CA LYS A 62 0.43 -1.42 14.07
C LYS A 62 -0.86 -1.53 14.89
N LEU A 63 -1.69 -0.49 14.88
CA LEU A 63 -2.92 -0.44 15.65
C LEU A 63 -3.91 -1.53 15.22
N VAL A 64 -4.15 -1.69 13.92
CA VAL A 64 -5.08 -2.72 13.41
C VAL A 64 -4.60 -4.12 13.80
N LYS A 65 -3.30 -4.40 13.77
CA LYS A 65 -2.76 -5.69 14.23
C LYS A 65 -3.04 -5.94 15.72
N GLU A 66 -2.78 -4.94 16.58
CA GLU A 66 -3.08 -5.05 18.02
C GLU A 66 -4.58 -5.28 18.27
N LEU A 67 -5.45 -4.58 17.55
CA LEU A 67 -6.90 -4.77 17.66
C LEU A 67 -7.33 -6.18 17.26
N LEU A 68 -6.79 -6.71 16.14
CA LEU A 68 -7.07 -8.06 15.66
C LEU A 68 -6.56 -9.15 16.61
N GLU A 69 -5.38 -8.94 17.22
CA GLU A 69 -4.83 -9.82 18.26
C GLU A 69 -5.76 -9.85 19.49
N GLU A 70 -6.22 -8.69 19.95
CA GLU A 70 -7.12 -8.56 21.11
C GLU A 70 -8.53 -9.14 20.89
N VAL A 71 -9.03 -9.16 19.65
CA VAL A 71 -10.31 -9.82 19.33
C VAL A 71 -10.16 -11.28 18.91
N GLY A 72 -8.93 -11.78 18.77
CA GLY A 72 -8.66 -13.16 18.37
C GLY A 72 -8.89 -13.45 16.89
N GLU A 73 -8.91 -12.44 16.02
CA GLU A 73 -9.11 -12.60 14.57
C GLU A 73 -7.78 -12.85 13.84
N TRP A 74 -7.24 -14.05 14.05
CA TRP A 74 -5.91 -14.46 13.56
C TRP A 74 -5.79 -14.52 12.04
N SER A 75 -6.86 -14.90 11.33
CA SER A 75 -6.88 -14.98 9.87
C SER A 75 -6.68 -13.60 9.23
N LEU A 76 -7.44 -12.60 9.69
CA LEU A 76 -7.28 -11.22 9.24
C LEU A 76 -5.94 -10.63 9.68
N LEU A 77 -5.46 -10.97 10.87
CA LEU A 77 -4.14 -10.55 11.34
C LEU A 77 -3.03 -11.01 10.39
N GLU A 78 -3.09 -12.26 9.93
CA GLU A 78 -2.15 -12.81 8.94
C GLU A 78 -2.23 -12.07 7.60
N LYS A 79 -3.43 -11.73 7.14
CA LYS A 79 -3.63 -10.91 5.94
C LYS A 79 -2.99 -9.52 6.09
N VAL A 80 -3.19 -8.84 7.22
CA VAL A 80 -2.59 -7.53 7.51
C VAL A 80 -1.07 -7.61 7.61
N LYS A 81 -0.51 -8.64 8.27
CA LYS A 81 0.94 -8.87 8.35
C LYS A 81 1.54 -9.11 6.96
N THR A 82 0.87 -9.92 6.14
CA THR A 82 1.28 -10.18 4.75
C THR A 82 1.26 -8.89 3.92
N PHE A 83 0.23 -8.06 4.09
CA PHE A 83 0.14 -6.76 3.46
C PHE A 83 1.35 -5.88 3.83
N GLU A 84 1.60 -5.72 5.13
CA GLU A 84 2.68 -4.88 5.64
C GLU A 84 4.06 -5.31 5.14
N ILE A 85 4.34 -6.62 5.10
CA ILE A 85 5.60 -7.17 4.59
C ILE A 85 5.81 -6.80 3.12
N LYS A 86 4.77 -6.94 2.29
CA LYS A 86 4.85 -6.58 0.86
C LYS A 86 5.07 -5.09 0.68
N ARG A 87 4.35 -4.26 1.44
CA ARG A 87 4.52 -2.80 1.40
C ARG A 87 5.94 -2.38 1.81
N LYS A 88 6.51 -2.99 2.85
CA LYS A 88 7.90 -2.75 3.27
C LYS A 88 8.92 -3.13 2.20
N LYS A 89 8.76 -4.30 1.57
CA LYS A 89 9.64 -4.71 0.46
C LYS A 89 9.60 -3.74 -0.71
N TYR A 90 8.40 -3.29 -1.07
CA TYR A 90 8.22 -2.28 -2.12
C TYR A 90 8.88 -0.95 -1.75
N LYS A 91 8.67 -0.43 -0.53
CA LYS A 91 9.30 0.83 -0.10
C LYS A 91 10.83 0.72 -0.03
N ALA A 92 11.37 -0.43 0.37
CA ALA A 92 12.81 -0.66 0.35
C ALA A 92 13.37 -0.66 -1.09
N LEU A 93 12.65 -1.26 -2.04
CA LEU A 93 13.02 -1.23 -3.46
C LEU A 93 12.96 0.20 -4.02
N LEU A 94 11.90 0.95 -3.68
CA LEU A 94 11.73 2.33 -4.11
C LEU A 94 12.82 3.25 -3.56
N GLU A 95 13.26 3.03 -2.32
CA GLU A 95 14.36 3.78 -1.72
C GLU A 95 15.69 3.50 -2.42
N LYS A 96 15.98 2.24 -2.78
CA LYS A 96 17.16 1.93 -3.61
C LYS A 96 17.09 2.63 -4.96
N ALA A 97 15.92 2.63 -5.60
CA ALA A 97 15.71 3.33 -6.87
C ALA A 97 15.90 4.83 -6.71
N ARG A 98 15.33 5.44 -5.67
CA ARG A 98 15.54 6.87 -5.35
C ARG A 98 17.02 7.19 -5.26
N CYS A 99 17.80 6.44 -4.47
CA CYS A 99 19.23 6.66 -4.34
C CYS A 99 19.97 6.55 -5.69
N ALA A 100 19.65 5.54 -6.51
CA ALA A 100 20.26 5.38 -7.83
C ALA A 100 19.93 6.53 -8.79
N LEU A 101 18.71 7.05 -8.74
CA LEU A 101 18.25 8.19 -9.55
C LEU A 101 18.83 9.51 -9.04
N ASP A 102 19.00 9.68 -7.72
CA ASP A 102 19.70 10.82 -7.13
C ASP A 102 21.20 10.83 -7.53
N GLU A 103 21.84 9.66 -7.55
CA GLU A 103 23.24 9.50 -7.99
C GLU A 103 23.46 9.92 -9.46
N LEU A 104 22.44 9.78 -10.31
CA LEU A 104 22.49 10.26 -11.69
C LEU A 104 22.66 11.80 -11.75
N ASN A 105 22.12 12.51 -10.76
CA ASN A 105 22.16 13.97 -10.63
C ASN A 105 21.67 14.70 -11.90
N ASP A 106 20.62 14.17 -12.53
CA ASP A 106 20.02 14.68 -13.77
C ASP A 106 18.49 14.64 -13.70
N LEU A 107 17.92 15.50 -12.85
CA LEU A 107 16.48 15.55 -12.61
C LEU A 107 15.69 15.95 -13.88
N GLU A 108 16.24 16.83 -14.71
CA GLU A 108 15.58 17.28 -15.95
C GLU A 108 15.36 16.12 -16.93
N ARG A 109 16.35 15.24 -17.06
CA ARG A 109 16.21 14.01 -17.87
C ARG A 109 15.17 13.06 -17.29
N LEU A 110 15.09 12.92 -15.96
CA LEU A 110 14.06 12.11 -15.30
C LEU A 110 12.65 12.67 -15.56
N ILE A 111 12.47 13.98 -15.43
CA ILE A 111 11.20 14.66 -15.74
C ILE A 111 10.83 14.44 -17.21
N THR A 112 11.81 14.52 -18.12
CA THR A 112 11.59 14.28 -19.56
C THR A 112 11.04 12.88 -19.85
N ILE A 113 11.50 11.84 -19.14
CA ILE A 113 10.97 10.47 -19.27
C ILE A 113 9.52 10.37 -18.78
N CYS A 114 9.16 11.17 -17.79
CA CYS A 114 7.82 11.22 -17.21
C CYS A 114 6.85 12.13 -17.97
N LYS A 115 7.34 12.90 -18.95
CA LYS A 115 6.54 13.89 -19.69
C LYS A 115 5.32 13.26 -20.34
N GLY A 116 4.15 13.87 -20.12
CA GLY A 116 2.87 13.38 -20.64
C GLY A 116 2.31 12.15 -19.92
N LYS A 117 3.03 11.62 -18.91
CA LYS A 117 2.48 10.65 -17.96
C LYS A 117 1.90 11.35 -16.73
N ILE A 118 2.45 12.50 -16.35
CA ILE A 118 1.98 13.35 -15.24
C ILE A 118 1.21 14.56 -15.81
N SER A 119 0.27 15.11 -15.03
CA SER A 119 -0.41 16.38 -15.33
C SER A 119 0.58 17.56 -15.39
N GLU A 120 0.48 18.40 -16.44
CA GLU A 120 1.37 19.56 -16.67
C GLU A 120 1.41 20.54 -15.47
N GLU A 121 0.26 20.82 -14.85
CA GLU A 121 0.16 21.70 -13.66
C GLU A 121 0.97 21.19 -12.46
N ARG A 122 1.25 19.88 -12.43
CA ARG A 122 1.95 19.19 -11.34
C ARG A 122 3.41 18.90 -11.65
N GLU A 123 3.84 19.03 -12.92
CA GLU A 123 5.24 18.90 -13.33
C GLU A 123 6.08 20.07 -12.79
N GLU A 124 5.54 21.30 -12.74
CA GLU A 124 6.25 22.51 -12.31
C GLU A 124 6.72 22.48 -10.84
N ASN A 125 6.19 21.58 -10.02
CA ASN A 125 6.47 21.49 -8.58
C ASN A 125 7.46 20.37 -8.21
N ILE A 126 8.12 19.73 -9.17
CA ILE A 126 9.08 18.65 -8.94
C ILE A 126 10.46 19.25 -8.70
N GLN A 127 10.96 19.17 -7.47
CA GLN A 127 12.21 19.81 -7.04
C GLN A 127 13.36 18.81 -6.85
N ASP A 128 13.04 17.53 -6.68
CA ASP A 128 13.98 16.44 -6.40
C ASP A 128 13.40 15.09 -6.83
N VAL A 129 14.21 14.03 -6.78
CA VAL A 129 13.77 12.67 -7.14
C VAL A 129 12.68 12.17 -6.19
N GLN A 130 12.71 12.58 -4.92
CA GLN A 130 11.70 12.17 -3.95
C GLN A 130 10.30 12.71 -4.33
N SER A 131 10.20 13.99 -4.66
CA SER A 131 8.97 14.63 -5.12
C SER A 131 8.51 14.09 -6.47
N LEU A 132 9.42 13.71 -7.37
CA LEU A 132 9.09 13.00 -8.61
C LEU A 132 8.44 11.64 -8.33
N LEU A 133 9.08 10.79 -7.52
CA LEU A 133 8.58 9.45 -7.21
C LEU A 133 7.26 9.51 -6.43
N GLN A 134 7.13 10.45 -5.49
CA GLN A 134 5.89 10.67 -4.76
C GLN A 134 4.77 11.09 -5.71
N ARG A 135 5.04 12.00 -6.66
CA ARG A 135 4.05 12.42 -7.66
C ARG A 135 3.59 11.24 -8.52
N LEU A 136 4.52 10.39 -8.95
CA LEU A 136 4.18 9.20 -9.71
C LEU A 136 3.31 8.21 -8.90
N GLU A 137 3.55 8.08 -7.58
CA GLU A 137 2.67 7.31 -6.69
C GLU A 137 1.28 7.94 -6.55
N ASP A 138 1.19 9.26 -6.43
CA ASP A 138 -0.08 9.99 -6.24
C ASP A 138 -0.98 9.95 -7.49
N GLU A 139 -0.38 9.94 -8.69
CA GLU A 139 -1.10 9.80 -9.97
C GLU A 139 -1.34 8.33 -10.35
N GLU A 140 -1.03 7.38 -9.46
CA GLU A 140 -1.16 5.92 -9.65
C GLU A 140 -0.36 5.34 -10.85
N ILE A 141 0.60 6.09 -11.38
CA ILE A 141 1.51 5.66 -12.46
C ILE A 141 2.60 4.74 -11.91
N LEU A 142 3.02 4.99 -10.67
CA LEU A 142 3.98 4.19 -9.92
C LEU A 142 3.30 3.56 -8.72
N GLY A 143 3.54 2.26 -8.52
CA GLY A 143 3.01 1.55 -7.36
C GLY A 143 3.54 0.13 -7.32
N ILE A 144 3.15 -0.63 -6.30
CA ILE A 144 3.57 -2.05 -6.21
C ILE A 144 3.14 -2.89 -7.42
N SER A 145 2.04 -2.47 -8.06
CA SER A 145 1.43 -3.15 -9.21
C SER A 145 1.79 -2.50 -10.54
N CYS A 146 2.45 -1.33 -10.51
CA CYS A 146 2.79 -0.51 -11.66
C CYS A 146 4.26 -0.09 -11.54
N LEU A 147 5.16 -0.87 -12.14
CA LEU A 147 6.61 -0.64 -12.05
C LEU A 147 7.25 -0.26 -13.38
N ASP A 148 6.46 -0.13 -14.45
CA ASP A 148 6.98 0.17 -15.79
C ASP A 148 7.70 1.51 -15.84
N ILE A 149 7.12 2.56 -15.25
CA ILE A 149 7.79 3.85 -15.17
C ILE A 149 9.09 3.78 -14.37
N LEU A 150 9.15 2.95 -13.31
CA LEU A 150 10.37 2.79 -12.52
C LEU A 150 11.47 2.10 -13.34
N LYS A 151 11.11 1.12 -14.17
CA LYS A 151 12.02 0.45 -15.10
C LYS A 151 12.54 1.42 -16.15
N ASP A 152 11.67 2.25 -16.74
CA ASP A 152 12.04 3.30 -17.70
C ASP A 152 13.06 4.28 -17.10
N LEU A 153 12.83 4.73 -15.86
CA LEU A 153 13.73 5.64 -15.15
C LEU A 153 15.07 4.97 -14.79
N LEU A 154 15.04 3.70 -14.37
CA LEU A 154 16.27 2.97 -14.04
C LEU A 154 17.10 2.57 -15.27
N ALA A 155 16.48 2.45 -16.44
CA ALA A 155 17.16 2.06 -17.68
C ALA A 155 18.22 3.09 -18.13
N ILE A 156 18.10 4.35 -17.70
CA ILE A 156 19.12 5.39 -17.98
C ILE A 156 20.23 5.45 -16.94
N THR A 157 20.15 4.62 -15.90
CA THR A 157 21.21 4.47 -14.89
C THR A 157 22.12 3.29 -15.27
N GLU A 158 23.34 3.27 -14.73
CA GLU A 158 24.24 2.12 -14.88
C GLU A 158 23.94 0.97 -13.88
N LYS A 159 22.81 1.05 -13.14
CA LYS A 159 22.43 0.09 -12.09
C LYS A 159 21.59 -1.06 -12.64
N GLY A 160 22.18 -1.84 -13.55
CA GLY A 160 21.51 -2.99 -14.18
C GLY A 160 21.08 -4.07 -13.18
N ASP A 161 21.80 -4.21 -12.07
CA ASP A 161 21.46 -5.09 -10.94
C ASP A 161 20.16 -4.66 -10.25
N LEU A 162 19.94 -3.36 -10.08
CA LEU A 162 18.72 -2.82 -9.50
C LEU A 162 17.52 -2.99 -10.43
N LEU A 163 17.71 -2.79 -11.74
CA LEU A 163 16.66 -3.07 -12.73
C LEU A 163 16.21 -4.54 -12.66
N GLN A 164 17.17 -5.48 -12.57
CA GLN A 164 16.85 -6.90 -12.36
C GLN A 164 16.14 -7.18 -11.02
N GLU A 165 16.44 -6.41 -9.96
CA GLU A 165 15.73 -6.53 -8.68
C GLU A 165 14.26 -6.12 -8.83
N VAL A 166 13.96 -5.05 -9.58
CA VAL A 166 12.59 -4.61 -9.90
C VAL A 166 11.84 -5.68 -10.69
N GLU A 167 12.45 -6.24 -11.72
CA GLU A 167 11.84 -7.32 -12.53
C GLU A 167 11.53 -8.57 -11.68
N LYS A 168 12.50 -9.03 -10.87
CA LYS A 168 12.30 -10.17 -9.96
C LYS A 168 11.20 -9.90 -8.93
N PHE A 169 11.09 -8.66 -8.46
CA PHE A 169 10.00 -8.27 -7.56
C PHE A 169 8.64 -8.39 -8.25
N GLU A 170 8.52 -7.89 -9.47
CA GLU A 170 7.30 -7.95 -10.28
C GLU A 170 6.90 -9.40 -10.60
N GLU A 171 7.85 -10.25 -10.98
CA GLU A 171 7.62 -11.67 -11.23
C GLU A 171 7.07 -12.40 -10.00
N ARG A 172 7.66 -12.16 -8.82
CA ARG A 172 7.20 -12.78 -7.57
C ARG A 172 5.76 -12.38 -7.27
N ARG A 173 5.44 -11.09 -7.40
CA ARG A 173 4.06 -10.57 -7.24
C ARG A 173 3.10 -11.27 -8.20
N ASN A 174 3.46 -11.38 -9.47
CA ASN A 174 2.62 -12.00 -10.50
C ASN A 174 2.38 -13.50 -10.22
N ARG A 175 3.39 -14.22 -9.74
CA ARG A 175 3.24 -15.63 -9.33
C ARG A 175 2.29 -15.77 -8.13
N GLU A 176 2.41 -14.91 -7.14
CA GLU A 176 1.51 -14.90 -5.97
C GLU A 176 0.07 -14.59 -6.35
N ALA A 177 -0.16 -13.64 -7.28
CA ALA A 177 -1.50 -13.30 -7.77
C ALA A 177 -2.14 -14.48 -8.51
N LYS A 178 -1.39 -15.15 -9.39
CA LYS A 178 -1.84 -16.37 -10.09
C LYS A 178 -2.22 -17.49 -9.13
N PHE A 179 -1.40 -17.72 -8.11
CA PHE A 179 -1.68 -18.73 -7.08
C PHE A 179 -2.99 -18.44 -6.33
N LYS A 180 -3.24 -17.16 -5.99
CA LYS A 180 -4.50 -16.75 -5.34
C LYS A 180 -5.73 -16.93 -6.24
N SER A 181 -5.63 -16.60 -7.54
CA SER A 181 -6.71 -16.82 -8.51
C SER A 181 -7.09 -18.29 -8.57
N GLN A 182 -6.11 -19.17 -8.75
CA GLN A 182 -6.32 -20.63 -8.82
C GLN A 182 -6.95 -21.18 -7.54
N LYS A 183 -6.50 -20.70 -6.37
CA LYS A 183 -7.11 -21.08 -5.09
C LYS A 183 -8.57 -20.63 -5.00
N GLY A 184 -8.89 -19.39 -5.41
CA GLY A 184 -10.25 -18.88 -5.42
C GLY A 184 -11.18 -19.64 -6.38
N GLU A 185 -10.68 -20.01 -7.57
CA GLU A 185 -11.42 -20.84 -8.53
C GLU A 185 -11.74 -22.23 -7.95
N LEU A 186 -10.78 -22.86 -7.27
CA LEU A 186 -10.98 -24.15 -6.60
C LEU A 186 -12.01 -24.04 -5.46
N GLU A 187 -11.89 -23.03 -4.59
CA GLU A 187 -12.83 -22.80 -3.49
C GLU A 187 -14.26 -22.52 -4.00
N ALA A 188 -14.39 -21.76 -5.09
CA ALA A 188 -15.68 -21.53 -5.73
C ALA A 188 -16.28 -22.83 -6.31
N ALA A 189 -15.47 -23.67 -6.96
CA ALA A 189 -15.94 -24.94 -7.51
C ALA A 189 -16.44 -25.91 -6.42
N PHE A 190 -15.84 -25.90 -5.23
CA PHE A 190 -16.30 -26.71 -4.09
C PHE A 190 -17.62 -26.22 -3.47
N LEU A 191 -18.02 -24.96 -3.67
CA LEU A 191 -19.30 -24.44 -3.17
C LEU A 191 -20.50 -24.79 -4.07
N PHE A 192 -20.25 -25.31 -5.27
CA PHE A 192 -21.28 -25.72 -6.23
C PHE A 192 -21.41 -27.26 -6.38
N LEU A 193 -20.75 -28.04 -5.50
CA LEU A 193 -20.83 -29.50 -5.39
C LEU A 193 -21.49 -29.90 -4.06
#